data_AF-A0A7J6QDP4-F1
#
_entry.id   AF-A0A7J6QDP4-F1
#
_cell.length_a   1.000
_cell.length_b   1.000
_cell.length_c   1.000
_cell.angle_alpha   90.00
_cell.angle_beta   90.00
_cell.angle_gamma   90.00
#
_symmetry.space_group_name_H-M   'P 1'
#
loop_
_entity.id
_entity.type
_entity.pdbx_description
1 polymer ?
#
loop_
_entity_poly.entity_id
_entity_poly.type
_entity_poly.pdbx_seq_one_letter_code
_entity_poly.pdbx_strand_id
1 'polypeptide(L)'
;MHHLYKTTQPLLKEAAVASTSPPVTHPAMVYLTSTKGPNFQPPLFLQTLSSSSHTLTERDITTIIHTLGKSPHARSILLHPELRTLLRSMAPTMTTGKSLSLCLAALSTVKAQPDDGLLEVIERRVGQLASSQ
;
A
#
# COMPACT_ATOMS: atom_id res chain seq x y z
N MET A 1 64.70 12.48 17.61
CA MET A 1 63.37 12.90 18.10
C MET A 1 62.32 12.01 17.43
N HIS A 2 62.00 10.86 18.06
CA HIS A 2 60.97 9.92 17.59
C HIS A 2 59.73 9.98 18.49
N HIS A 3 58.58 9.58 17.93
CA HIS A 3 57.22 9.40 18.51
C HIS A 3 56.44 10.73 18.75
N LEU A 4 55.17 10.87 18.37
CA LEU A 4 54.05 10.01 18.76
C LEU A 4 52.77 10.24 17.90
N TYR A 5 52.02 9.15 17.66
CA TYR A 5 50.74 9.02 16.97
C TYR A 5 49.55 9.66 17.72
N LYS A 6 48.50 10.09 16.99
CA LYS A 6 47.10 9.73 17.35
C LYS A 6 46.08 10.00 16.24
N THR A 7 45.75 8.93 15.51
CA THR A 7 44.47 8.72 14.83
C THR A 7 43.36 8.69 15.87
N THR A 8 42.24 9.38 15.63
CA THR A 8 41.02 9.24 16.45
C THR A 8 39.78 9.30 15.57
N GLN A 9 39.40 8.14 15.06
CA GLN A 9 38.01 7.66 14.96
C GLN A 9 37.88 6.54 16.01
N PRO A 10 36.70 6.13 16.53
CA PRO A 10 35.43 5.97 15.79
C PRO A 10 34.14 6.18 16.64
N LEU A 11 33.02 5.63 16.13
CA LEU A 11 31.73 5.31 16.79
C LEU A 11 30.57 6.30 16.59
N LEU A 12 30.13 6.45 15.33
CA LEU A 12 28.70 6.54 15.08
C LEU A 12 28.09 5.17 15.40
N LYS A 13 27.38 5.13 16.51
CA LYS A 13 26.68 3.97 17.07
C LYS A 13 25.56 3.57 16.10
N GLU A 14 25.82 2.60 15.23
CA GLU A 14 24.79 1.86 14.51
C GLU A 14 23.84 1.24 15.54
N ALA A 15 22.70 1.89 15.74
CA ALA A 15 21.55 1.26 16.36
C ALA A 15 20.95 0.31 15.32
N ALA A 16 21.33 -0.96 15.42
CA ALA A 16 20.63 -2.05 14.77
C ALA A 16 19.16 -2.02 15.21
N VAL A 17 18.27 -1.50 14.36
CA VAL A 17 16.87 -1.90 14.36
C VAL A 17 16.74 -2.98 13.30
N ALA A 18 16.85 -4.23 13.77
CA ALA A 18 16.33 -5.36 13.03
C ALA A 18 14.82 -5.14 12.83
N SER A 19 14.41 -4.84 11.60
CA SER A 19 13.07 -5.13 11.11
C SER A 19 13.21 -5.84 9.78
N THR A 20 13.25 -7.15 9.92
CA THR A 20 12.79 -8.21 9.02
C THR A 20 12.01 -7.77 7.77
N SER A 21 12.31 -8.49 6.68
CA SER A 21 11.83 -8.44 5.29
C SER A 21 12.38 -7.29 4.42
N PRO A 22 12.92 -7.59 3.19
CA PRO A 22 13.23 -6.54 2.24
C PRO A 22 11.94 -5.75 2.00
N PRO A 23 11.95 -4.41 2.04
CA PRO A 23 10.73 -3.70 1.76
C PRO A 23 10.38 -4.05 0.32
N VAL A 24 9.20 -4.61 0.12
CA VAL A 24 8.59 -4.75 -1.20
C VAL A 24 8.32 -3.32 -1.66
N THR A 25 9.35 -2.64 -2.14
CA THR A 25 9.24 -1.26 -2.64
C THR A 25 8.75 -1.34 -4.06
N HIS A 26 7.53 -1.83 -4.22
CA HIS A 26 6.77 -1.57 -5.44
C HIS A 26 6.89 -0.06 -5.71
N PRO A 27 7.19 0.39 -6.94
CA PRO A 27 7.41 1.81 -7.22
C PRO A 27 6.27 2.71 -6.71
N ALA A 28 5.02 2.21 -6.72
CA ALA A 28 3.86 2.90 -6.16
C ALA A 28 3.90 3.06 -4.63
N MET A 29 4.49 2.09 -3.91
CA MET A 29 4.73 2.19 -2.47
C MET A 29 5.78 3.25 -2.16
N VAL A 30 6.87 3.30 -2.95
CA VAL A 30 7.88 4.37 -2.84
C VAL A 30 7.21 5.72 -3.06
N TYR A 31 6.45 5.85 -4.16
CA TYR A 31 5.71 7.07 -4.48
C TYR A 31 4.83 7.53 -3.31
N LEU A 32 3.99 6.65 -2.75
CA LEU A 32 3.15 6.98 -1.59
C LEU A 32 3.94 7.42 -0.36
N THR A 33 5.11 6.81 -0.12
CA THR A 33 5.96 7.20 1.01
C THR A 33 6.69 8.52 0.78
N SER A 34 7.04 8.84 -0.46
CA SER A 34 7.72 10.07 -0.87
C SER A 34 6.77 11.26 -1.01
N THR A 35 5.55 11.02 -1.51
CA THR A 35 4.51 12.04 -1.70
C THR A 35 3.42 11.88 -0.64
N LYS A 36 3.77 12.10 0.63
CA LYS A 36 2.75 12.23 1.69
C LYS A 36 2.23 13.67 1.70
N GLY A 37 0.91 13.84 1.58
CA GLY A 37 0.26 15.15 1.73
C GLY A 37 -0.15 15.81 0.41
N PRO A 38 -0.24 17.16 0.36
CA PRO A 38 -0.91 17.91 -0.71
C PRO A 38 -0.24 17.82 -2.09
N ASN A 39 0.98 17.26 -2.15
CA ASN A 39 1.75 17.08 -3.39
C ASN A 39 1.53 15.71 -4.05
N PHE A 40 0.57 14.91 -3.56
CA PHE A 40 0.22 13.65 -4.18
C PHE A 40 -0.36 13.89 -5.59
N GLN A 41 0.19 13.24 -6.62
CA GLN A 41 -0.32 13.34 -7.99
C GLN A 41 -1.00 12.02 -8.39
N PRO A 42 -2.34 11.95 -8.37
CA PRO A 42 -3.10 10.76 -8.74
C PRO A 42 -2.69 10.12 -10.06
N PRO A 43 -2.49 10.86 -11.17
CA PRO A 43 -2.16 10.24 -12.46
C PRO A 43 -0.81 9.52 -12.43
N LEU A 44 0.22 10.10 -11.82
CA LEU A 44 1.55 9.48 -11.73
C LEU A 44 1.54 8.23 -10.84
N PHE A 45 0.81 8.29 -9.73
CA PHE A 45 0.66 7.14 -8.85
C PHE A 45 0.00 5.95 -9.57
N LEU A 46 -1.07 6.20 -10.32
CA LEU A 46 -1.79 5.17 -11.08
C LEU A 46 -0.92 4.59 -12.21
N GLN A 47 -0.19 5.43 -12.95
CA GLN A 47 0.80 4.96 -13.92
C GLN A 47 1.86 4.06 -13.27
N THR A 48 2.30 4.41 -12.07
CA THR A 48 3.29 3.64 -11.32
C THR A 48 2.73 2.29 -10.84
N LEU A 49 1.44 2.20 -10.55
CA LEU A 49 0.75 0.93 -10.28
C LEU A 49 0.68 0.04 -11.53
N SER A 50 0.33 0.64 -12.67
CA SER A 50 0.04 -0.08 -13.92
C SER A 50 1.29 -0.47 -14.71
N SER A 51 2.38 0.31 -14.62
CA SER A 51 3.60 0.12 -15.44
C SER A 51 4.65 -0.81 -14.81
N SER A 52 4.38 -1.30 -13.61
CA SER A 52 5.34 -2.03 -12.81
C SER A 52 5.29 -3.53 -13.13
N SER A 53 6.43 -4.09 -13.56
CA SER A 53 6.61 -5.56 -13.64
C SER A 53 6.68 -6.23 -12.26
N HIS A 54 6.54 -5.47 -11.16
CA HIS A 54 6.56 -6.00 -9.81
C HIS A 54 5.17 -6.44 -9.36
N THR A 55 5.10 -7.64 -8.81
CA THR A 55 3.87 -8.17 -8.22
C THR A 55 3.52 -7.41 -6.94
N LEU A 56 2.31 -6.87 -6.88
CA LEU A 56 1.76 -6.27 -5.66
C LEU A 56 1.33 -7.36 -4.68
N THR A 57 1.76 -7.26 -3.43
CA THR A 57 1.31 -8.16 -2.37
C THR A 57 -0.02 -7.69 -1.75
N GLU A 58 -0.71 -8.58 -1.04
CA GLU A 58 -1.89 -8.21 -0.23
C GLU A 58 -1.57 -7.05 0.72
N ARG A 59 -0.37 -7.04 1.33
CA ARG A 59 0.09 -5.97 2.22
C ARG A 59 0.25 -4.63 1.49
N ASP A 60 0.81 -4.65 0.28
CA ASP A 60 1.02 -3.44 -0.51
C ASP A 60 -0.32 -2.81 -0.89
N ILE A 61 -1.23 -3.61 -1.45
CA ILE A 61 -2.58 -3.16 -1.82
C ILE A 61 -3.32 -2.62 -0.61
N THR A 62 -3.28 -3.32 0.52
CA THR A 62 -3.94 -2.87 1.75
C THR A 62 -3.39 -1.52 2.21
N THR A 63 -2.07 -1.35 2.14
CA THR A 63 -1.41 -0.10 2.54
C THR A 63 -1.73 1.05 1.58
N ILE A 64 -1.74 0.78 0.27
CA ILE A 64 -2.17 1.71 -0.77
C ILE A 64 -3.58 2.19 -0.46
N ILE A 65 -4.55 1.28 -0.35
CA ILE A 65 -5.95 1.62 -0.17
C ILE A 65 -6.22 2.36 1.13
N HIS A 66 -5.63 1.90 2.24
CA HIS A 66 -5.76 2.60 3.51
C HIS A 66 -5.15 4.01 3.46
N THR A 67 -4.00 4.20 2.81
CA THR A 67 -3.35 5.52 2.70
C THR A 67 -4.17 6.46 1.81
N LEU A 68 -4.66 5.94 0.68
CA LEU A 68 -5.47 6.69 -0.26
C LEU A 68 -6.84 7.07 0.31
N GLY A 69 -7.47 6.20 1.10
CA GLY A 69 -8.74 6.50 1.77
C GLY A 69 -8.66 7.67 2.76
N LYS A 70 -7.46 8.07 3.18
CA LYS A 70 -7.21 9.23 4.05
C LYS A 70 -6.76 10.49 3.28
N SER A 71 -6.58 10.37 1.96
CA SER A 71 -6.13 11.48 1.11
C SER A 71 -7.30 12.41 0.76
N PRO A 72 -7.09 13.74 0.62
CA PRO A 72 -8.10 14.64 0.05
C PRO A 72 -8.50 14.24 -1.39
N HIS A 73 -7.66 13.47 -2.07
CA HIS A 73 -7.91 12.94 -3.41
C HIS A 73 -8.55 11.54 -3.41
N ALA A 74 -8.94 11.01 -2.26
CA ALA A 74 -9.49 9.65 -2.11
C ALA A 74 -10.55 9.33 -3.16
N ARG A 75 -11.52 10.23 -3.36
CA ARG A 75 -12.61 10.04 -4.33
C ARG A 75 -12.10 9.86 -5.76
N SER A 76 -11.15 10.68 -6.21
CA SER A 76 -10.63 10.60 -7.58
C SER A 76 -9.85 9.31 -7.82
N ILE A 77 -9.19 8.78 -6.79
CA ILE A 77 -8.27 7.65 -6.93
C ILE A 77 -9.00 6.33 -6.72
N LEU A 78 -9.82 6.22 -5.66
CA LEU A 78 -10.58 5.01 -5.33
C LEU A 78 -11.71 4.72 -6.33
N LEU A 79 -12.15 5.73 -7.09
CA LEU A 79 -13.08 5.55 -8.21
C LEU A 79 -12.36 5.32 -9.54
N HIS A 80 -11.03 5.40 -9.58
CA HIS A 80 -10.30 5.25 -10.84
C HIS A 80 -10.37 3.80 -11.36
N PRO A 81 -10.71 3.58 -12.66
CA PRO A 81 -10.89 2.24 -13.22
C PRO A 81 -9.71 1.30 -13.02
N GLU A 82 -8.47 1.79 -13.16
CA GLU A 82 -7.26 0.98 -12.96
C GLU A 82 -7.15 0.43 -11.54
N LEU A 83 -7.35 1.29 -10.53
CA LEU A 83 -7.29 0.86 -9.14
C LEU A 83 -8.43 -0.10 -8.80
N ARG A 84 -9.65 0.15 -9.32
CA ARG A 84 -10.79 -0.74 -9.12
C ARG A 84 -10.59 -2.11 -9.75
N THR A 85 -10.01 -2.14 -10.96
CA THR A 85 -9.69 -3.39 -11.67
C THR A 85 -8.65 -4.18 -10.90
N LEU A 86 -7.59 -3.52 -10.43
CA LEU A 86 -6.56 -4.13 -9.58
C LEU A 86 -7.13 -4.68 -8.27
N LEU A 87 -8.01 -3.93 -7.60
CA LEU A 87 -8.66 -4.43 -6.38
C LEU A 87 -9.56 -5.62 -6.67
N ARG A 88 -10.29 -5.62 -7.78
CA ARG A 88 -11.16 -6.72 -8.16
C ARG A 88 -10.38 -8.00 -8.43
N SER A 89 -9.19 -7.91 -9.03
CA SER A 89 -8.32 -9.07 -9.26
C SER A 89 -7.65 -9.57 -7.97
N MET A 90 -7.31 -8.67 -7.05
CA MET A 90 -6.61 -9.00 -5.80
C MET A 90 -7.53 -9.43 -4.66
N ALA A 91 -8.75 -8.90 -4.58
CA ALA A 91 -9.67 -9.19 -3.48
C ALA A 91 -9.95 -10.70 -3.29
N PRO A 92 -10.16 -11.52 -4.34
CA PRO A 92 -10.36 -12.96 -4.19
C PRO A 92 -9.16 -13.71 -3.58
N THR A 93 -7.94 -13.20 -3.78
CA THR A 93 -6.72 -13.84 -3.30
C THR A 93 -6.32 -13.38 -1.90
N MET A 94 -6.99 -12.36 -1.34
CA MET A 94 -6.71 -11.91 0.02
C MET A 94 -7.07 -12.98 1.03
N THR A 95 -6.19 -13.16 2.01
CA THR A 95 -6.28 -14.22 3.02
C THR A 95 -6.71 -13.69 4.38
N THR A 96 -6.58 -12.38 4.61
CA THR A 96 -6.91 -11.78 5.90
C THR A 96 -8.20 -10.97 5.84
N GLY A 97 -9.11 -11.23 6.79
CA GLY A 97 -10.31 -10.42 6.96
C GLY A 97 -9.98 -8.94 7.23
N LYS A 98 -8.83 -8.67 7.90
CA LYS A 98 -8.35 -7.32 8.16
C LYS A 98 -8.08 -6.53 6.88
N SER A 99 -7.40 -7.11 5.89
CA SER A 99 -7.11 -6.44 4.62
C SER A 99 -8.39 -6.11 3.85
N LEU A 100 -9.34 -7.04 3.81
CA LEU A 100 -10.64 -6.83 3.16
C LEU A 100 -11.47 -5.76 3.88
N SER A 101 -11.52 -5.79 5.22
CA SER A 101 -12.20 -4.75 6.02
C SER A 101 -11.62 -3.36 5.80
N LEU A 102 -10.29 -3.24 5.66
CA LEU A 102 -9.65 -1.97 5.32
C LEU A 102 -9.99 -1.50 3.91
N CYS A 103 -10.12 -2.43 2.95
CA CYS A 103 -10.59 -2.10 1.60
C CYS A 103 -12.04 -1.59 1.62
N LEU A 104 -12.94 -2.27 2.33
CA LEU A 104 -14.33 -1.83 2.50
C LEU A 104 -14.42 -0.47 3.17
N ALA A 105 -13.66 -0.26 4.25
CA ALA A 105 -13.63 1.00 4.97
C ALA A 105 -13.15 2.17 4.10
N ALA A 106 -12.16 1.95 3.23
CA ALA A 106 -11.71 2.98 2.30
C ALA A 106 -12.75 3.25 1.20
N LEU A 107 -13.34 2.21 0.61
CA LEU A 107 -14.34 2.34 -0.45
C LEU A 107 -15.63 3.01 0.04
N SER A 108 -16.00 2.82 1.32
CA SER A 108 -17.18 3.46 1.91
C SER A 108 -17.02 4.98 2.06
N THR A 109 -15.78 5.48 2.22
CA THR A 109 -15.52 6.94 2.32
C THR A 109 -15.90 7.71 1.06
N VAL A 110 -15.87 7.06 -0.11
CA VAL A 110 -16.10 7.70 -1.41
C VAL A 110 -17.48 7.44 -1.99
N LYS A 111 -18.39 6.81 -1.22
CA LYS A 111 -19.67 6.27 -1.72
C LYS A 111 -19.46 5.59 -3.08
N ALA A 112 -18.51 4.66 -3.13
CA ALA A 112 -18.24 3.91 -4.35
C ALA A 112 -19.56 3.36 -4.88
N GLN A 113 -19.95 3.79 -6.08
CA GLN A 113 -21.15 3.29 -6.73
C GLN A 113 -21.02 1.76 -6.87
N PRO A 114 -22.11 1.01 -6.69
CA PRO A 114 -22.11 -0.45 -6.75
C PRO A 114 -21.85 -1.03 -8.16
N ASP A 115 -21.78 -0.18 -9.18
CA ASP A 115 -21.95 -0.54 -10.60
C ASP A 115 -20.92 -1.52 -11.18
N ASP A 116 -19.79 -1.70 -10.51
CA ASP A 116 -18.68 -2.51 -11.05
C ASP A 116 -18.37 -3.75 -10.19
N GLY A 117 -19.28 -4.17 -9.31
CA GLY A 117 -19.24 -5.46 -8.61
C GLY A 117 -18.06 -5.66 -7.65
N LEU A 118 -17.22 -4.64 -7.44
CA LEU A 118 -16.05 -4.73 -6.56
C LEU A 118 -16.46 -4.97 -5.09
N LEU A 119 -17.51 -4.29 -4.64
CA LEU A 119 -18.04 -4.46 -3.28
C LEU A 119 -18.53 -5.90 -3.07
N GLU A 120 -19.31 -6.45 -4.00
CA GLU A 120 -19.79 -7.83 -3.92
C GLU A 120 -18.64 -8.85 -3.88
N VAL A 121 -17.57 -8.63 -4.65
CA VAL A 121 -16.39 -9.50 -4.63
C VAL A 121 -15.71 -9.47 -3.26
N ILE A 122 -15.54 -8.29 -2.67
CA ILE A 122 -14.92 -8.13 -1.36
C ILE A 122 -15.81 -8.74 -0.27
N GLU A 123 -17.11 -8.44 -0.26
CA GLU A 123 -18.08 -8.97 0.69
C GLU A 123 -18.17 -10.50 0.62
N ARG A 124 -18.24 -11.06 -0.59
CA ARG A 124 -18.21 -12.52 -0.79
C ARG A 124 -16.96 -13.13 -0.19
N ARG A 125 -15.80 -12.51 -0.40
CA ARG A 125 -14.54 -13.01 0.15
C ARG A 125 -14.51 -12.95 1.68
N VAL A 126 -15.01 -11.86 2.27
CA VAL A 126 -15.16 -11.74 3.73
C VAL A 126 -16.05 -12.86 4.28
N GLY A 127 -17.20 -13.12 3.63
CA GLY A 127 -18.10 -14.21 4.01
C GLY A 127 -17.42 -15.58 3.95
N GLN A 128 -16.63 -15.86 2.91
CA GLN A 128 -15.86 -17.10 2.79
C GLN A 128 -14.86 -17.29 3.96
N LEU A 129 -14.13 -16.23 4.32
CA LEU A 129 -13.18 -16.29 5.43
C LEU A 129 -13.89 -16.49 6.77
N ALA A 130 -15.04 -15.84 6.98
CA ALA A 130 -15.84 -16.01 8.19
C ALA A 130 -16.44 -17.42 8.31
N SER A 131 -16.79 -18.07 7.20
CA SER A 131 -17.33 -19.44 7.17
C SER A 131 -16.26 -20.54 7.29
N SER A 132 -14.97 -20.18 7.21
CA SER A 132 -13.84 -21.12 7.28
C SER A 132 -13.18 -21.18 8.66
N GLN A 133 -13.77 -20.54 9.67
CA GLN A 133 -13.37 -20.59 11.08
C GLN A 133 -14.39 -21.38 11.90
#